data_AF-A0A2U3XB55-F1
#
_entry.id   AF-A0A2U3XB55-F1
#
_cell.length_a   1.000
_cell.length_b   1.000
_cell.length_c   1.000
_cell.angle_alpha   90.00
_cell.angle_beta   90.00
_cell.angle_gamma   90.00
#
_symmetry.space_group_name_H-M   'P 1'
#
loop_
_entity.id
_entity.type
_entity.pdbx_description
1 polymer ?
#
loop_
_entity_poly.entity_id
_entity_poly.type
_entity_poly.pdbx_seq_one_letter_code
_entity_poly.pdbx_strand_id
1 'polypeptide(L)'
;MAFGKSHRDPYATSVGHLIEKATFAGVQTEDWGQFMHICDIINTAHDGPKDAVKALKKRISKNYNHKEIQLTLSLIDMCMQNCGPSFQSLIVKKEFIKDSLVKLLNPRYTLPLDIQHRILNFIKTWSQGFPGGVDVSEVKEVYLDLLKKGVQFPPSDAEAETARQEAAQISSNPPTSVPTAPALPSVIVPKSSTLTLVPEQIAKLHSELDMVKMNVRVMSAILMENIPGSENREDIELLQV
;
A
#
# COMPACT_ATOMS: atom_id res chain seq x y z
N MET A 1 -0.80 -18.75 44.00
CA MET A 1 -1.29 -19.50 42.82
C MET A 1 -0.66 -18.89 41.58
N ALA A 2 0.28 -19.60 40.96
CA ALA A 2 0.83 -19.20 39.67
C ALA A 2 -0.17 -19.58 38.58
N PHE A 3 -0.92 -18.61 38.06
CA PHE A 3 -1.74 -18.82 36.88
C PHE A 3 -0.80 -19.14 35.72
N GLY A 4 -0.72 -20.42 35.36
CA GLY A 4 -0.01 -20.86 34.17
C GLY A 4 -0.53 -20.07 32.98
N LYS A 5 0.38 -19.32 32.32
CA LYS A 5 0.14 -18.78 30.98
C LYS A 5 -0.04 -19.97 30.06
N SER A 6 -1.25 -20.53 30.00
CA SER A 6 -1.59 -21.55 29.03
C SER A 6 -1.41 -20.91 27.67
N HIS A 7 -0.38 -21.33 26.94
CA HIS A 7 -0.06 -20.88 25.59
C HIS A 7 -1.13 -21.47 24.65
N ARG A 8 -2.37 -20.99 24.78
CA ARG A 8 -3.45 -21.36 23.87
C ARG A 8 -3.04 -20.90 22.47
N ASP A 9 -3.21 -21.80 21.51
CA ASP A 9 -2.98 -21.48 20.12
C ASP A 9 -3.80 -20.23 19.73
N PRO A 10 -3.18 -19.16 19.20
CA PRO A 10 -3.90 -17.99 18.70
C PRO A 10 -5.00 -18.31 17.68
N TYR A 11 -4.90 -19.44 16.96
CA TYR A 11 -5.92 -19.88 15.99
C TYR A 11 -7.04 -20.72 16.59
N ALA A 12 -6.96 -21.09 17.87
CA ALA A 12 -8.04 -21.82 18.55
C ALA A 12 -9.23 -20.93 18.94
N THR A 13 -9.10 -19.60 18.82
CA THR A 13 -10.20 -18.65 19.05
C THR A 13 -11.04 -18.53 17.78
N SER A 14 -12.32 -18.16 17.92
CA SER A 14 -13.21 -18.01 16.75
C SER A 14 -12.67 -17.02 15.72
N VAL A 15 -12.19 -15.85 16.17
CA VAL A 15 -11.59 -14.84 15.30
C VAL A 15 -10.24 -15.31 14.74
N GLY A 16 -9.44 -16.01 15.55
CA GLY A 16 -8.14 -16.53 15.13
C GLY A 16 -8.25 -17.56 14.02
N HIS A 17 -9.22 -18.46 14.11
CA HIS A 17 -9.49 -19.45 13.05
C HIS A 17 -9.92 -18.78 11.74
N LEU A 18 -10.77 -17.74 11.81
CA LEU A 18 -11.18 -16.98 10.63
C LEU A 18 -10.00 -16.25 9.98
N ILE A 19 -9.12 -15.65 10.79
CA ILE A 19 -7.88 -15.02 10.31
C ILE A 19 -6.98 -16.06 9.63
N GLU A 20 -6.80 -17.23 10.25
CA GLU A 20 -5.99 -18.32 9.69
C GLU A 20 -6.50 -18.72 8.30
N LYS A 21 -7.82 -18.91 8.17
CA LYS A 21 -8.47 -19.29 6.91
C LYS A 21 -8.39 -18.17 5.85
N ALA A 22 -8.68 -16.92 6.23
CA ALA A 22 -8.70 -15.77 5.32
C ALA A 22 -7.31 -15.44 4.75
N THR A 23 -6.25 -15.81 5.46
CA THR A 23 -4.85 -15.51 5.11
C THR A 23 -4.07 -16.74 4.66
N PHE A 24 -4.75 -17.85 4.38
CA PHE A 24 -4.12 -19.10 3.95
C PHE A 24 -3.53 -18.97 2.54
N ALA A 25 -2.36 -19.58 2.30
CA ALA A 25 -1.65 -19.51 1.03
C ALA A 25 -2.47 -19.96 -0.20
N GLY A 26 -3.44 -20.86 -0.02
CA GLY A 26 -4.32 -21.34 -1.10
C GLY A 26 -5.39 -20.33 -1.54
N VAL A 27 -5.58 -19.24 -0.80
CA VAL A 27 -6.52 -18.16 -1.14
C VAL A 27 -5.96 -17.35 -2.31
N GLN A 28 -6.72 -17.26 -3.40
CA GLN A 28 -6.27 -16.62 -4.65
C GLN A 28 -6.20 -15.09 -4.54
N THR A 29 -7.22 -14.48 -3.92
CA THR A 29 -7.38 -13.03 -3.79
C THR A 29 -7.97 -12.67 -2.44
N GLU A 30 -7.89 -11.40 -2.06
CA GLU A 30 -8.56 -10.88 -0.88
C GLU A 30 -10.08 -11.14 -0.95
N ASP A 31 -10.62 -11.82 0.06
CA ASP A 31 -12.06 -11.91 0.29
C ASP A 31 -12.46 -10.77 1.22
N TRP A 32 -12.83 -9.64 0.64
CA TRP A 32 -13.22 -8.43 1.38
C TRP A 32 -14.45 -8.65 2.25
N GLY A 33 -15.37 -9.52 1.85
CA GLY A 33 -16.53 -9.89 2.66
C GLY A 33 -16.09 -10.65 3.93
N GLN A 34 -15.17 -11.60 3.79
CA GLN A 34 -14.59 -12.29 4.93
C GLN A 34 -13.78 -11.35 5.83
N PHE A 35 -13.03 -10.41 5.26
CA PHE A 35 -12.27 -9.42 6.05
C PHE A 35 -13.20 -8.52 6.86
N MET A 36 -14.28 -8.04 6.26
CA MET A 36 -15.26 -7.22 6.96
C MET A 36 -15.94 -7.99 8.09
N HIS A 37 -16.30 -9.25 7.84
CA HIS A 37 -16.85 -10.12 8.89
C HIS A 37 -15.88 -10.32 10.07
N ILE A 38 -14.57 -10.42 9.79
CA ILE A 38 -13.54 -10.47 10.84
C ILE A 38 -13.52 -9.16 11.63
N CYS A 39 -13.62 -8.00 10.98
CA CYS A 39 -13.74 -6.70 11.67
C CYS A 39 -14.95 -6.65 12.61
N ASP A 40 -16.11 -7.14 12.17
CA ASP A 40 -17.32 -7.19 13.00
C ASP A 40 -17.10 -8.04 14.26
N ILE A 41 -16.47 -9.20 14.12
CA ILE A 41 -16.15 -10.07 15.26
C ILE A 41 -15.14 -9.39 16.20
N ILE A 42 -14.13 -8.71 15.65
CA ILE A 42 -13.15 -7.96 16.45
C ILE A 42 -13.85 -6.88 17.28
N ASN A 43 -14.81 -6.18 16.71
CA ASN A 43 -15.50 -5.07 17.36
C ASN A 43 -16.57 -5.53 18.38
N THR A 44 -17.18 -6.70 18.15
CA THR A 44 -18.30 -7.19 18.98
C THR A 44 -17.86 -8.11 20.12
N ALA A 45 -16.80 -8.91 19.93
CA ALA A 45 -16.33 -9.83 20.94
C ALA A 45 -15.45 -9.13 21.99
N HIS A 46 -15.68 -9.41 23.27
CA HIS A 46 -14.91 -8.83 24.39
C HIS A 46 -13.39 -8.99 24.25
N ASP A 47 -12.92 -10.20 23.92
CA ASP A 47 -11.49 -10.49 23.69
C ASP A 47 -11.10 -10.46 22.20
N GLY A 48 -12.02 -10.09 21.33
CA GLY A 48 -11.83 -10.02 19.87
C GLY A 48 -10.55 -9.28 19.45
N PRO A 49 -10.30 -8.06 19.94
CA PRO A 49 -9.10 -7.30 19.59
C PRO A 49 -7.81 -8.00 20.00
N LYS A 50 -7.75 -8.56 21.21
CA LYS A 50 -6.55 -9.22 21.74
C LYS A 50 -6.26 -10.51 21.00
N ASP A 51 -7.29 -11.30 20.72
CA ASP A 51 -7.14 -12.59 20.06
C ASP A 51 -6.80 -12.42 18.57
N ALA A 52 -7.41 -11.45 17.90
CA ALA A 52 -7.06 -11.09 16.53
C ALA A 52 -5.59 -10.67 16.40
N VAL A 53 -5.10 -9.77 17.27
CA VAL A 53 -3.70 -9.32 17.23
C VAL A 53 -2.73 -10.48 17.43
N LYS A 54 -3.03 -11.44 18.32
CA LYS A 54 -2.20 -12.64 18.51
C LYS A 54 -2.20 -13.52 17.25
N ALA A 55 -3.35 -13.72 16.62
CA ALA A 55 -3.47 -14.53 15.40
C ALA A 55 -2.76 -13.88 14.21
N LEU A 56 -2.92 -12.56 14.03
CA LEU A 56 -2.20 -11.77 13.02
C LEU A 56 -0.69 -11.82 13.26
N LYS A 57 -0.24 -11.60 14.50
CA LYS A 57 1.18 -11.71 14.87
C LYS A 57 1.73 -13.10 14.55
N LYS A 58 1.00 -14.17 14.90
CA LYS A 58 1.39 -15.56 14.60
C LYS A 58 1.54 -15.78 13.09
N ARG A 59 0.62 -15.24 12.28
CA ARG A 59 0.62 -15.44 10.82
C ARG A 59 1.83 -14.79 10.14
N ILE A 60 2.22 -13.58 10.55
CA ILE A 60 3.31 -12.84 9.88
C ILE A 60 4.69 -13.11 10.50
N SER A 61 4.75 -13.51 11.77
CA SER A 61 6.03 -13.73 12.44
C SER A 61 6.77 -14.93 11.86
N LYS A 62 8.00 -14.72 11.38
CA LYS A 62 8.87 -15.76 10.81
C LYS A 62 8.23 -16.52 9.63
N ASN A 63 7.29 -15.89 8.93
CA ASN A 63 6.67 -16.46 7.75
C ASN A 63 7.50 -16.10 6.50
N TYR A 64 7.67 -17.08 5.61
CA TYR A 64 8.36 -16.91 4.32
C TYR A 64 7.39 -16.98 3.14
N ASN A 65 6.12 -17.29 3.39
CA ASN A 65 5.10 -17.32 2.36
C ASN A 65 4.61 -15.89 2.05
N HIS A 66 5.05 -15.34 0.93
CA HIS A 66 4.71 -13.97 0.53
C HIS A 66 3.21 -13.77 0.33
N LYS A 67 2.47 -14.78 -0.12
CA LYS A 67 1.02 -14.69 -0.30
C LYS A 67 0.30 -14.56 1.03
N GLU A 68 0.67 -15.38 2.01
CA GLU A 68 0.11 -15.28 3.37
C GLU A 68 0.40 -13.92 4.00
N ILE A 69 1.64 -13.43 3.84
CA ILE A 69 2.04 -12.11 4.35
C ILE A 69 1.21 -11.02 3.67
N GLN A 70 1.08 -11.05 2.34
CA GLN A 70 0.30 -10.08 1.57
C GLN A 70 -1.16 -10.04 2.05
N LEU A 71 -1.84 -11.19 2.11
CA LEU A 71 -3.22 -11.28 2.57
C LEU A 71 -3.38 -10.78 4.01
N THR A 72 -2.40 -11.07 4.87
CA THR A 72 -2.43 -10.61 6.26
C THR A 72 -2.24 -9.11 6.38
N LEU A 73 -1.35 -8.51 5.57
CA LEU A 73 -1.20 -7.06 5.51
C LEU A 73 -2.47 -6.40 4.97
N SER A 74 -3.14 -6.99 3.97
CA SER A 74 -4.46 -6.54 3.50
C SER A 74 -5.53 -6.59 4.59
N LEU A 75 -5.55 -7.64 5.39
CA LEU A 75 -6.48 -7.75 6.51
C LEU A 75 -6.15 -6.74 7.63
N ILE A 76 -4.88 -6.54 7.97
CA ILE A 76 -4.45 -5.53 8.95
C ILE A 76 -4.91 -4.14 8.52
N ASP A 77 -4.74 -3.79 7.25
CA ASP A 77 -5.19 -2.51 6.67
C ASP A 77 -6.69 -2.30 6.88
N MET A 78 -7.49 -3.30 6.49
CA MET A 78 -8.94 -3.27 6.67
C MET A 78 -9.33 -3.13 8.15
N CYS A 79 -8.69 -3.89 9.05
CA CYS A 79 -8.95 -3.80 10.49
C CYS A 79 -8.53 -2.45 11.07
N MET A 80 -7.45 -1.83 10.61
CA MET A 80 -7.05 -0.50 11.10
C MET A 80 -8.06 0.59 10.73
N GLN A 81 -8.73 0.44 9.58
CA GLN A 81 -9.75 1.37 9.10
C GLN A 81 -11.13 1.14 9.73
N ASN A 82 -11.48 -0.10 10.09
CA ASN A 82 -12.83 -0.48 10.49
C ASN A 82 -12.97 -0.94 11.95
N CYS A 83 -11.86 -1.16 12.66
CA CYS A 83 -11.88 -1.53 14.08
C CYS A 83 -11.63 -0.33 14.99
N GLY A 84 -12.20 -0.38 16.18
CA GLY A 84 -12.09 0.71 17.15
C GLY A 84 -10.71 0.83 17.83
N PRO A 85 -10.55 1.84 18.72
CA PRO A 85 -9.30 2.12 19.44
C PRO A 85 -8.74 0.93 20.24
N SER A 86 -9.60 0.02 20.71
CA SER A 86 -9.20 -1.19 21.43
C SER A 86 -8.31 -2.13 20.61
N PHE A 87 -8.51 -2.22 19.29
CA PHE A 87 -7.68 -2.98 18.37
C PHE A 87 -6.47 -2.16 17.92
N GLN A 88 -6.72 -0.93 17.47
CA GLN A 88 -5.69 -0.04 16.94
C GLN A 88 -4.55 0.18 17.96
N SER A 89 -4.89 0.40 19.24
CA SER A 89 -3.91 0.58 20.33
C SER A 89 -3.02 -0.63 20.58
N LEU A 90 -3.39 -1.83 20.11
CA LEU A 90 -2.58 -3.03 20.21
C LEU A 90 -1.66 -3.20 19.01
N ILE A 91 -2.12 -2.82 17.81
CA ILE A 91 -1.33 -2.87 16.57
C ILE A 91 -0.18 -1.85 16.60
N VAL A 92 -0.43 -0.63 17.09
CA VAL A 92 0.58 0.45 17.11
C VAL A 92 1.65 0.29 18.21
N LYS A 93 1.57 -0.76 19.03
CA LYS A 93 2.59 -1.05 20.04
C LYS A 93 3.92 -1.39 19.40
N LYS A 94 5.01 -0.89 20.00
CA LYS A 94 6.38 -1.12 19.56
C LYS A 94 6.70 -2.60 19.41
N GLU A 95 6.17 -3.44 20.31
CA GLU A 95 6.34 -4.90 20.25
C GLU A 95 5.77 -5.46 18.94
N PHE A 96 4.52 -5.14 18.60
CA PHE A 96 3.89 -5.64 17.37
C PHE A 96 4.62 -5.12 16.14
N ILE A 97 4.89 -3.81 16.07
CA ILE A 97 5.57 -3.19 14.93
C ILE A 97 6.98 -3.77 14.74
N LYS A 98 7.81 -3.80 15.79
CA LYS A 98 9.20 -4.28 15.67
C LYS A 98 9.26 -5.79 15.42
N ASP A 99 8.49 -6.60 16.13
CA ASP A 99 8.58 -8.06 16.03
C ASP A 99 7.89 -8.65 14.81
N SER A 100 6.90 -7.94 14.25
CA SER A 100 6.05 -8.51 13.21
C SER A 100 6.28 -7.82 11.87
N LEU A 101 6.32 -6.49 11.84
CA LEU A 101 6.46 -5.72 10.61
C LEU A 101 7.93 -5.45 10.25
N VAL A 102 8.69 -4.83 11.16
CA VAL A 102 10.10 -4.47 10.89
C VAL A 102 10.97 -5.72 10.70
N LYS A 103 10.70 -6.80 11.42
CA LYS A 103 11.42 -8.07 11.22
C LYS A 103 11.23 -8.64 9.81
N LEU A 104 10.04 -8.50 9.21
CA LEU A 104 9.80 -8.96 7.84
C LEU A 104 10.65 -8.21 6.81
N LEU A 105 10.95 -6.92 7.04
CA LEU A 105 11.82 -6.14 6.16
C LEU A 105 13.29 -6.63 6.13
N ASN A 106 13.65 -7.65 6.92
CA ASN A 106 14.98 -8.24 6.84
C ASN A 106 15.18 -8.92 5.47
N PRO A 107 16.31 -8.69 4.77
CA PRO A 107 16.57 -9.26 3.44
C PRO A 107 16.44 -10.79 3.36
N ARG A 108 16.58 -11.51 4.49
CA ARG A 108 16.42 -12.98 4.55
C ARG A 108 15.05 -13.47 4.12
N TYR A 109 14.00 -12.64 4.20
CA TYR A 109 12.64 -13.02 3.77
C TYR A 109 12.39 -12.77 2.28
N THR A 110 13.31 -12.10 1.58
CA THR A 110 13.25 -11.83 0.13
C THR A 110 11.89 -11.32 -0.33
N LEU A 111 11.26 -10.43 0.45
CA LEU A 111 9.92 -9.94 0.13
C LEU A 111 9.93 -9.10 -1.15
N PRO A 112 8.89 -9.21 -1.99
CA PRO A 112 8.63 -8.28 -3.09
C PRO A 112 8.62 -6.82 -2.61
N LEU A 113 9.09 -5.91 -3.46
CA LEU A 113 9.29 -4.50 -3.12
C LEU A 113 7.98 -3.79 -2.76
N ASP A 114 6.89 -4.14 -3.44
CA ASP A 114 5.53 -3.64 -3.16
C ASP A 114 5.08 -4.00 -1.73
N ILE A 115 5.35 -5.22 -1.27
CA ILE A 115 5.02 -5.64 0.10
C ILE A 115 5.89 -4.89 1.12
N GLN A 116 7.18 -4.70 0.82
CA GLN A 116 8.07 -3.92 1.69
C GLN A 116 7.60 -2.46 1.81
N HIS A 117 7.26 -1.82 0.69
CA HIS A 117 6.71 -0.47 0.66
C HIS A 117 5.42 -0.37 1.44
N ARG A 118 4.53 -1.36 1.34
CA ARG A 118 3.29 -1.39 2.12
C ARG A 118 3.55 -1.42 3.63
N ILE A 119 4.49 -2.24 4.08
CA ILE A 119 4.88 -2.30 5.50
C ILE A 119 5.44 -0.94 5.97
N LEU A 120 6.30 -0.32 5.16
CA LEU A 120 6.84 1.01 5.48
C LEU A 120 5.76 2.08 5.52
N ASN A 121 4.80 2.03 4.60
CA ASN A 121 3.64 2.94 4.58
C ASN A 121 2.79 2.79 5.83
N PHE A 122 2.52 1.56 6.31
CA PHE A 122 1.84 1.37 7.59
C PHE A 122 2.55 2.09 8.74
N ILE A 123 3.87 1.91 8.86
CA ILE A 123 4.64 2.53 9.93
C ILE A 123 4.62 4.06 9.81
N LYS A 124 4.77 4.60 8.59
CA LYS A 124 4.69 6.05 8.32
C LYS A 124 3.32 6.59 8.70
N THR A 125 2.25 6.03 8.14
CA THR A 125 0.87 6.48 8.35
C THR A 125 0.47 6.40 9.82
N TRP A 126 0.74 5.29 10.51
CA TRP A 126 0.37 5.16 11.92
C TRP A 126 1.18 6.08 12.84
N SER A 127 2.41 6.45 12.46
CA SER A 127 3.21 7.43 13.22
C SER A 127 2.64 8.85 13.21
N GLN A 128 1.80 9.17 12.21
CA GLN A 128 1.15 10.46 12.05
C GLN A 128 -0.12 10.58 12.91
N GLY A 129 -0.62 9.45 13.42
CA GLY A 129 -1.87 9.37 14.18
C GLY A 129 -3.09 9.19 13.27
N PHE A 130 -4.20 8.82 13.90
CA PHE A 130 -5.50 8.67 13.25
C PHE A 130 -6.61 9.13 14.21
N PRO A 131 -7.82 9.43 13.68
CA PRO A 131 -8.95 9.82 14.52
C PRO A 131 -9.23 8.77 15.60
N GLY A 132 -9.62 9.22 16.80
CA GLY A 132 -9.97 8.32 17.91
C GLY A 132 -8.99 8.31 19.10
N GLY A 133 -7.98 9.18 19.11
CA GLY A 133 -7.17 9.46 20.31
C GLY A 133 -6.27 8.31 20.78
N VAL A 134 -5.92 7.39 19.88
CA VAL A 134 -4.96 6.32 20.17
C VAL A 134 -3.56 6.90 20.32
N ASP A 135 -2.85 6.51 21.38
CA ASP A 135 -1.45 6.90 21.57
C ASP A 135 -0.56 6.19 20.55
N VAL A 136 0.06 7.00 19.68
CA VAL A 136 0.97 6.54 18.61
C VAL A 136 2.44 6.84 18.92
N SER A 137 2.76 7.23 20.15
CA SER A 137 4.14 7.58 20.56
C SER A 137 5.12 6.43 20.31
N GLU A 138 4.70 5.19 20.57
CA GLU A 138 5.51 3.98 20.36
C GLU A 138 5.83 3.74 18.87
N VAL A 139 4.83 3.77 17.98
CA VAL A 139 5.06 3.60 16.53
C VAL A 139 5.83 4.78 15.95
N LYS A 140 5.65 5.99 16.47
CA LYS A 140 6.43 7.17 16.10
C LYS A 140 7.90 7.02 16.46
N GLU A 141 8.22 6.47 17.63
CA GLU A 141 9.60 6.14 17.99
C GLU A 141 10.21 5.15 16.99
N VAL A 142 9.47 4.10 16.59
CA VAL A 142 9.93 3.12 15.60
C VAL A 142 10.18 3.78 14.24
N TYR A 143 9.27 4.66 13.79
CA TYR A 143 9.41 5.39 12.55
C TYR A 143 10.70 6.23 12.53
N LEU A 144 10.93 7.02 13.58
CA LEU A 144 12.14 7.85 13.72
C LEU A 144 13.42 7.00 13.82
N ASP A 145 13.37 5.86 14.52
CA ASP A 145 14.46 4.88 14.58
C ASP A 145 14.85 4.37 13.18
N LEU A 146 13.86 4.13 12.31
CA LEU A 146 14.07 3.64 10.94
C LEU A 146 14.66 4.74 10.05
N LEU A 147 14.17 5.98 10.16
CA LEU A 147 14.75 7.13 9.46
C LEU A 147 16.22 7.35 9.86
N LYS A 148 16.53 7.28 11.16
CA LYS A 148 17.91 7.39 11.67
C LYS A 148 18.84 6.31 11.12
N LYS A 149 18.29 5.13 10.82
CA LYS A 149 19.03 4.01 10.19
C LYS A 149 19.16 4.14 8.67
N GLY A 150 18.63 5.21 8.07
CA GLY A 150 18.68 5.45 6.63
C GLY A 150 17.64 4.67 5.83
N VAL A 151 16.58 4.15 6.47
CA VAL A 151 15.49 3.50 5.75
C VAL A 151 14.71 4.56 4.96
N GLN A 152 14.61 4.38 3.66
CA GLN A 152 13.84 5.24 2.77
C GLN A 152 12.37 4.80 2.80
N PHE A 153 11.47 5.72 3.14
CA PHE A 153 10.03 5.47 3.10
C PHE A 153 9.47 5.89 1.74
N PRO A 154 8.45 5.19 1.23
CA PRO A 154 7.78 5.61 0.01
C PRO A 154 7.22 7.05 0.15
N PRO A 155 7.24 7.83 -0.95
CA PRO A 155 6.57 9.13 -0.97
C PRO A 155 5.08 8.90 -0.73
N SER A 156 4.45 9.79 0.04
CA SER A 156 2.99 9.84 0.13
C SER A 156 2.42 10.16 -1.26
N ASP A 157 1.18 9.78 -1.56
CA ASP A 157 0.57 10.09 -2.86
C ASP A 157 0.59 11.60 -3.19
N ALA A 158 0.45 12.45 -2.17
CA ALA A 158 0.62 13.90 -2.29
C ALA A 158 2.05 14.33 -2.68
N GLU A 159 3.07 13.67 -2.11
CA GLU A 159 4.48 13.96 -2.39
C GLU A 159 4.90 13.40 -3.76
N ALA A 160 4.32 12.27 -4.17
CA ALA A 160 4.54 11.66 -5.48
C ALA A 160 3.92 12.49 -6.61
N GLU A 161 2.81 13.17 -6.37
CA GLU A 161 2.19 14.09 -7.33
C GLU A 161 3.01 15.38 -7.47
N THR A 162 3.49 15.95 -6.37
CA THR A 162 4.41 17.10 -6.40
C THR A 162 5.73 16.78 -7.11
N ALA A 163 6.33 15.61 -6.84
CA ALA A 163 7.56 15.19 -7.50
C ALA A 163 7.40 14.96 -9.02
N ARG A 164 6.22 14.50 -9.47
CA ARG A 164 5.90 14.40 -10.91
C ARG A 164 5.73 15.77 -11.56
N GLN A 165 5.16 16.73 -10.85
CA GLN A 165 5.03 18.11 -11.31
C GLN A 165 6.39 18.82 -11.40
N GLU A 166 7.28 18.60 -10.42
CA GLU A 166 8.65 19.14 -10.44
C GLU A 166 9.51 18.50 -11.54
N ALA A 167 9.44 17.18 -11.73
CA ALA A 167 10.15 16.49 -12.81
C ALA A 167 9.68 16.93 -14.21
N ALA A 168 8.39 17.29 -14.37
CA ALA A 168 7.85 17.84 -15.60
C ALA A 168 8.32 19.29 -15.87
N GLN A 169 8.62 20.07 -14.84
CA GLN A 169 9.12 21.45 -14.99
C GLN A 169 10.61 21.52 -15.34
N ILE A 170 11.43 20.55 -14.90
CA ILE A 170 12.88 20.52 -15.20
C ILE A 170 13.17 20.14 -16.67
N SER A 171 12.21 19.55 -17.39
CA SER A 171 12.35 19.13 -18.79
C SER A 171 12.03 20.23 -19.84
N SER A 172 12.09 21.52 -19.46
CA SER A 172 11.73 22.65 -20.36
C SER A 172 12.90 23.52 -20.85
N ASN A 173 14.15 23.18 -20.54
CA ASN A 173 15.31 23.90 -21.10
C ASN A 173 15.84 23.21 -22.37
N PRO A 174 15.81 23.85 -23.55
CA PRO A 174 16.48 23.33 -24.73
C PRO A 174 18.00 23.47 -24.53
N PRO A 175 18.82 22.45 -24.86
CA PRO A 175 20.27 22.65 -24.87
C PRO A 175 20.64 23.53 -26.07
N THR A 176 21.17 24.71 -25.78
CA THR A 176 21.81 25.58 -26.77
C THR A 176 22.99 24.83 -27.39
N SER A 177 22.94 24.67 -28.71
CA SER A 177 23.96 24.04 -29.54
C SER A 177 25.31 24.74 -29.43
N VAL A 178 26.37 23.97 -29.14
CA VAL A 178 27.78 24.39 -29.30
C VAL A 178 28.54 23.28 -30.06
N PRO A 179 29.38 23.58 -31.06
CA PRO A 179 29.93 22.55 -31.95
C PRO A 179 31.22 21.89 -31.43
N THR A 180 31.26 20.57 -31.62
CA THR A 180 32.37 19.64 -31.94
C THR A 180 33.82 19.98 -31.53
N ALA A 181 34.40 19.08 -30.72
CA ALA A 181 35.83 18.74 -30.75
C ALA A 181 36.03 17.23 -30.46
N PRO A 182 37.03 16.53 -31.04
CA PRO A 182 37.15 15.07 -30.95
C PRO A 182 38.18 14.57 -29.92
N ALA A 183 37.97 13.30 -29.50
CA ALA A 183 38.93 12.28 -29.04
C ALA A 183 39.10 12.01 -27.52
N LEU A 184 38.67 10.82 -27.06
CA LEU A 184 39.47 9.62 -26.70
C LEU A 184 38.69 8.68 -25.73
N PRO A 185 38.95 7.35 -25.73
CA PRO A 185 38.13 6.37 -25.02
C PRO A 185 38.59 6.16 -23.58
N SER A 186 37.65 6.00 -22.64
CA SER A 186 37.99 5.55 -21.28
C SER A 186 36.96 4.57 -20.73
N VAL A 187 37.47 3.35 -20.53
CA VAL A 187 37.24 2.41 -19.42
C VAL A 187 35.80 1.97 -19.11
N ILE A 188 35.62 0.66 -19.31
CA ILE A 188 34.46 -0.17 -18.98
C ILE A 188 34.24 -0.22 -17.47
N VAL A 189 33.02 0.07 -17.03
CA VAL A 189 32.48 -0.26 -15.70
C VAL A 189 31.27 -1.20 -15.91
N PRO A 190 31.22 -2.39 -15.30
CA PRO A 190 30.09 -3.29 -15.49
C PRO A 190 28.92 -2.83 -14.62
N LYS A 191 27.86 -2.32 -15.24
CA LYS A 191 26.58 -2.02 -14.58
C LYS A 191 25.53 -3.02 -15.02
N SER A 192 24.95 -3.66 -14.01
CA SER A 192 23.59 -4.22 -13.91
C SER A 192 22.80 -4.38 -15.21
N SER A 193 22.35 -5.61 -15.46
CA SER A 193 21.37 -6.01 -16.48
C SER A 193 20.19 -5.02 -16.54
N THR A 194 20.34 -4.01 -17.37
CA THR A 194 19.28 -3.08 -17.70
C THR A 194 18.46 -3.82 -18.74
N LEU A 195 17.20 -4.15 -18.44
CA LEU A 195 16.27 -4.66 -19.44
C LEU A 195 16.06 -3.54 -20.47
N THR A 196 16.88 -3.53 -21.51
CA THR A 196 16.76 -2.61 -22.63
C THR A 196 15.53 -3.01 -23.42
N LEU A 197 14.39 -2.35 -23.19
CA LEU A 197 13.22 -2.52 -24.05
C LEU A 197 13.60 -2.15 -25.48
N VAL A 198 13.20 -3.00 -26.42
CA VAL A 198 13.45 -2.78 -27.85
C VAL A 198 12.74 -1.48 -28.26
N PRO A 199 13.33 -0.60 -29.10
CA PRO A 199 12.73 0.68 -29.50
C PRO A 199 11.28 0.58 -29.98
N GLU A 200 10.91 -0.56 -30.58
CA GLU A 200 9.56 -0.87 -31.03
C GLU A 200 8.55 -1.03 -29.87
N GLN A 201 8.97 -1.59 -28.74
CA GLN A 201 8.13 -1.71 -27.53
C GLN A 201 7.91 -0.33 -26.88
N ILE A 202 8.93 0.53 -26.91
CA ILE A 202 8.83 1.91 -26.38
C ILE A 202 7.88 2.73 -27.26
N ALA A 203 8.01 2.62 -28.59
CA ALA A 203 7.11 3.29 -29.52
C ALA A 203 5.66 2.83 -29.35
N LYS A 204 5.44 1.52 -29.14
CA LYS A 204 4.11 0.96 -28.87
C LYS A 204 3.52 1.51 -27.57
N LEU A 205 4.30 1.57 -26.49
CA LEU A 205 3.83 2.13 -25.21
C LEU A 205 3.48 3.61 -25.31
N HIS A 206 4.25 4.40 -26.06
CA HIS A 206 3.90 5.80 -26.31
C HIS A 206 2.60 5.93 -27.11
N SER A 207 2.42 5.11 -28.14
CA SER A 207 1.18 5.09 -28.92
C SER A 207 -0.04 4.69 -28.08
N GLU A 208 0.08 3.68 -27.22
CA GLU A 208 -0.99 3.28 -26.30
C GLU A 208 -1.30 4.38 -25.27
N LEU A 209 -0.27 5.04 -24.75
CA LEU A 209 -0.43 6.17 -23.83
C LEU A 209 -1.13 7.36 -24.48
N ASP A 210 -0.79 7.67 -25.74
CA ASP A 210 -1.42 8.76 -26.49
C ASP A 210 -2.89 8.45 -26.79
N MET A 211 -3.22 7.19 -27.10
CA MET A 211 -4.61 6.75 -27.24
C MET A 211 -5.40 6.90 -25.94
N VAL A 212 -4.82 6.51 -24.80
CA VAL A 212 -5.48 6.67 -23.49
C VAL A 212 -5.68 8.15 -23.15
N LYS A 213 -4.69 9.01 -23.40
CA LYS A 213 -4.83 10.47 -23.20
C LYS A 213 -5.93 11.06 -24.08
N MET A 214 -6.03 10.61 -25.33
CA MET A 214 -7.10 11.03 -26.22
C MET A 214 -8.47 10.59 -25.69
N ASN A 215 -8.60 9.34 -25.27
CA ASN A 215 -9.85 8.82 -24.69
C ASN A 215 -10.28 9.61 -23.45
N VAL A 216 -9.35 9.93 -22.55
CA VAL A 216 -9.64 10.74 -21.36
C VAL A 216 -10.07 12.15 -21.73
N ARG A 217 -9.44 12.79 -22.74
CA ARG A 217 -9.86 14.12 -23.22
C ARG A 217 -11.26 14.09 -23.83
N VAL A 218 -11.57 13.07 -24.63
CA VAL A 218 -12.90 12.91 -25.23
C VAL A 218 -13.95 12.68 -24.16
N MET A 219 -13.70 11.79 -23.20
CA MET A 219 -14.60 11.57 -22.05
C MET A 219 -14.79 12.85 -21.22
N SER A 220 -13.72 13.60 -20.99
CA SER A 220 -13.80 14.89 -20.31
C SER A 220 -14.64 15.90 -21.09
N ALA A 221 -14.49 15.97 -22.42
CA ALA A 221 -15.29 16.86 -23.25
C ALA A 221 -16.78 16.47 -23.22
N ILE A 222 -17.10 15.17 -23.33
CA ILE A 222 -18.48 14.66 -23.27
C ILE A 222 -19.14 14.98 -21.91
N LEU A 223 -18.39 14.88 -20.82
CA LEU A 223 -18.86 15.23 -19.47
C LEU A 223 -19.00 16.74 -19.26
N MET A 224 -18.25 17.56 -20.00
CA MET A 224 -18.36 19.03 -19.93
C MET A 224 -19.47 19.58 -20.83
N GLU A 225 -19.82 18.88 -21.89
CA GLU A 225 -20.88 19.25 -22.84
C GLU A 225 -22.28 18.88 -22.31
N ASN A 226 -22.38 17.92 -21.39
CA ASN A 226 -23.64 17.56 -20.72
C ASN A 226 -23.69 18.13 -19.30
N ILE A 227 -24.39 19.26 -19.13
CA ILE A 227 -24.74 19.78 -17.80
C ILE A 227 -26.09 19.17 -17.40
N PRO A 228 -26.17 18.37 -16.31
CA PRO A 228 -27.45 17.83 -15.85
C PRO A 228 -28.46 18.95 -15.60
N GLY A 229 -29.57 18.95 -16.34
CA GLY A 229 -30.62 19.96 -16.27
C GLY A 229 -30.54 21.11 -17.28
N SER A 230 -29.58 21.11 -18.22
CA SER A 230 -29.53 22.06 -19.35
C SER A 230 -30.06 21.48 -20.66
N GLU A 231 -30.87 20.44 -20.61
CA GLU A 231 -31.48 19.81 -21.79
C GLU A 231 -32.45 20.80 -22.45
N ASN A 232 -32.38 20.88 -23.78
CA ASN A 232 -33.21 21.83 -24.53
C ASN A 232 -34.69 21.46 -24.36
N ARG A 233 -35.50 22.45 -24.00
CA ARG A 233 -36.92 22.25 -23.67
C ARG A 233 -37.72 21.72 -24.85
N GLU A 234 -37.32 22.07 -26.08
CA GLU A 234 -37.91 21.58 -27.32
C GLU A 234 -37.65 20.07 -27.53
N ASP A 235 -36.46 19.58 -27.16
CA ASP A 235 -36.09 18.17 -27.27
C ASP A 235 -36.82 17.31 -26.23
N ILE A 236 -37.10 17.85 -25.04
CA ILE A 236 -37.91 17.20 -24.01
C ILE A 236 -39.38 17.09 -24.44
N GLU A 237 -39.93 18.12 -25.10
CA GLU A 237 -41.32 18.11 -25.59
C GLU A 237 -41.52 17.12 -26.76
N LEU A 238 -40.50 16.92 -27.60
CA LEU A 238 -40.52 15.92 -28.69
C LEU A 238 -40.56 14.47 -28.20
N LEU A 239 -40.06 14.19 -26.99
CA LEU A 239 -40.06 12.87 -26.36
C LEU A 239 -41.37 12.54 -25.62
N GLN A 240 -42.32 13.47 -25.54
CA GLN A 240 -43.61 13.29 -24.85
C GLN A 240 -44.77 12.86 -25.78
N VAL A 241 -44.49 12.44 -27.01
CA VAL A 241 -45.51 11.96 -27.97
C VAL A 241 -45.66 10.44 -27.93
#